data_AF-A0A3M1I068-F1
#
_entry.id   AF-A0A3M1I068-F1
#
_cell.length_a   1.000
_cell.length_b   1.000
_cell.length_c   1.000
_cell.angle_alpha   90.00
_cell.angle_beta   90.00
_cell.angle_gamma   90.00
#
_symmetry.space_group_name_H-M   'P 1'
#
loop_
_entity.id
_entity.type
_entity.pdbx_description
1 polymer ?
#
loop_
_entity_poly.entity_id
_entity_poly.type
_entity_poly.pdbx_seq_one_letter_code
_entity_poly.pdbx_strand_id
1 'polypeptide(L)'
;LGPEDMDEMFPTGDLAGPPMMRLSEIVALLEETYCGHIGPEFMHIVDSARKHWIQEQLERTRARPSFDAAQKKRIFSKILHASEFELFLHTRYTGQKRFSLEGAESLIPMLDHLIQKAGAAGAKEIVIGMAHRGRLNVLANIMDKPLSMIFAEFEGELTEIAKGQGDVKYHLGFSNDAETPGGRVHLSLAFNPSHLEAIGPVVLGSVRARQCRRRDHQRREVLPVLIHGDAAFAGQGIVAETLNLSKLRGFRVGGCVHIVVNNQIGFTVNPFDARSSMYATDIAKMIQAPILHVNGDDPEACCFAVELALAYRNRFHEDVVVDLVCYRRRGHNEADTPEVTQPV
;
A
#
# COMPACT_ATOMS: atom_id res chain seq x y z
N LEU A 1 2.19 -28.11 -26.45
CA LEU A 1 1.72 -28.93 -25.32
C LEU A 1 0.21 -29.00 -25.39
N GLY A 2 -0.34 -30.21 -25.36
CA GLY A 2 -1.77 -30.50 -25.42
C GLY A 2 -2.26 -31.24 -24.17
N PRO A 3 -3.57 -31.56 -24.08
CA PRO A 3 -4.13 -32.36 -22.98
C PRO A 3 -3.43 -33.71 -22.77
N GLU A 4 -2.90 -34.31 -23.84
CA GLU A 4 -2.16 -35.57 -23.83
C GLU A 4 -0.83 -35.51 -23.07
N ASP A 5 -0.21 -34.33 -22.96
CA ASP A 5 1.09 -34.13 -22.32
C ASP A 5 0.99 -33.93 -20.80
N MET A 6 -0.23 -33.84 -20.25
CA MET A 6 -0.47 -33.40 -18.86
C MET A 6 0.11 -34.33 -17.78
N ASP A 7 0.23 -35.62 -18.10
CA ASP A 7 0.83 -36.63 -17.21
C ASP A 7 2.33 -36.86 -17.49
N GLU A 8 2.89 -36.22 -18.53
CA GLU A 8 4.31 -36.33 -18.85
C GLU A 8 5.18 -35.50 -17.90
N MET A 9 6.39 -36.01 -17.63
CA MET A 9 7.35 -35.38 -16.73
C MET A 9 8.28 -34.43 -17.49
N PHE A 10 8.38 -33.18 -17.03
CA PHE A 10 9.25 -32.16 -17.61
C PHE A 10 10.26 -31.64 -16.58
N PRO A 11 11.47 -31.20 -17.01
CA PRO A 11 12.40 -30.50 -16.16
C PRO A 11 11.82 -29.14 -15.74
N THR A 12 11.91 -28.82 -14.46
CA THR A 12 11.32 -27.60 -13.87
C THR A 12 12.21 -26.37 -13.97
N GLY A 13 13.50 -26.55 -14.29
CA GLY A 13 14.45 -25.45 -14.43
C GLY A 13 14.58 -24.64 -13.15
N ASP A 14 14.27 -23.35 -13.23
CA ASP A 14 14.36 -22.41 -12.10
C ASP A 14 13.05 -22.34 -11.27
N LEU A 15 12.00 -23.09 -11.63
CA LEU A 15 10.76 -23.13 -10.85
C LEU A 15 11.01 -23.72 -9.46
N ALA A 16 10.33 -23.17 -8.44
CA ALA A 16 10.40 -23.73 -7.10
C ALA A 16 9.77 -25.14 -7.07
N GLY A 17 10.55 -26.13 -6.60
CA GLY A 17 10.05 -27.50 -6.44
C GLY A 17 11.10 -28.56 -6.77
N PRO A 18 10.67 -29.82 -6.96
CA PRO A 18 11.53 -30.90 -7.46
C PRO A 18 12.08 -30.60 -8.86
N PRO A 19 13.21 -31.20 -9.27
CA PRO A 19 13.85 -30.95 -10.57
C PRO A 19 13.03 -31.45 -11.78
N MET A 20 12.04 -32.32 -11.54
CA MET A 20 11.12 -32.85 -12.55
C MET A 20 9.71 -32.87 -11.96
N MET A 21 8.71 -32.44 -12.72
CA MET A 21 7.29 -32.43 -12.32
C MET A 21 6.41 -32.82 -13.51
N ARG A 22 5.19 -33.31 -13.26
CA ARG A 22 4.22 -33.50 -14.34
C ARG A 22 3.83 -32.14 -14.91
N LEU A 23 3.53 -32.06 -16.21
CA LEU A 23 3.07 -30.81 -16.82
C LEU A 23 1.84 -30.25 -16.10
N SER A 24 0.89 -31.10 -15.69
CA SER A 24 -0.28 -30.70 -14.90
C SER A 24 0.09 -30.02 -13.57
N GLU A 25 1.12 -30.52 -12.88
CA GLU A 25 1.59 -29.94 -11.62
C GLU A 25 2.32 -28.61 -11.85
N ILE A 26 3.07 -28.49 -12.95
CA ILE A 26 3.74 -27.24 -13.35
C ILE A 26 2.70 -26.16 -13.67
N VAL A 27 1.71 -26.49 -14.50
CA VAL A 27 0.62 -25.57 -14.86
C VAL A 27 -0.14 -25.14 -13.61
N ALA A 28 -0.52 -26.08 -12.74
CA ALA A 28 -1.21 -25.77 -11.49
C ALA A 28 -0.37 -24.86 -10.58
N LEU A 29 0.93 -25.11 -10.44
CA LEU A 29 1.83 -24.23 -9.68
C LEU A 29 1.85 -22.81 -10.24
N LEU A 30 1.97 -22.67 -11.57
CA LEU A 30 2.01 -21.37 -12.23
C LEU A 30 0.67 -20.62 -12.12
N GLU A 31 -0.45 -21.30 -12.35
CA GLU A 31 -1.79 -20.72 -12.23
C GLU A 31 -2.09 -20.30 -10.79
N GLU A 32 -1.76 -21.15 -9.80
CA GLU A 32 -1.95 -20.82 -8.39
C GLU A 32 -1.08 -19.63 -7.95
N THR A 33 0.14 -19.53 -8.47
CA THR A 33 1.11 -18.48 -8.07
C THR A 33 0.86 -17.14 -8.76
N TYR A 34 0.56 -17.14 -10.06
CA TYR A 34 0.59 -15.94 -10.90
C TYR A 34 -0.78 -15.51 -11.42
N CYS A 35 -1.80 -16.37 -11.34
CA CYS A 35 -3.16 -16.10 -11.84
C CYS A 35 -4.20 -16.06 -10.72
N GLY A 36 -3.77 -16.00 -9.46
CA GLY A 36 -4.63 -15.89 -8.28
C GLY A 36 -4.95 -14.45 -7.90
N HIS A 37 -5.05 -14.18 -6.59
CA HIS A 37 -5.34 -12.84 -6.06
C HIS A 37 -4.14 -11.88 -6.10
N ILE A 38 -2.97 -12.35 -6.51
CA ILE A 38 -1.75 -11.55 -6.65
C ILE A 38 -1.22 -11.71 -8.07
N GLY A 39 -1.16 -10.61 -8.81
CA GLY A 39 -0.50 -10.50 -10.11
C GLY A 39 0.83 -9.77 -9.94
N PRO A 40 1.98 -10.46 -9.91
CA PRO A 40 3.28 -9.82 -9.73
C PRO A 40 3.92 -9.44 -11.08
N GLU A 41 4.38 -8.20 -11.22
CA GLU A 41 5.24 -7.75 -12.33
C GLU A 41 6.66 -7.51 -11.82
N PHE A 42 7.59 -8.38 -12.23
CA PHE A 42 9.00 -8.27 -11.83
C PHE A 42 9.98 -8.68 -12.93
N MET A 43 9.51 -9.28 -14.03
CA MET A 43 10.39 -9.76 -15.10
C MET A 43 11.06 -8.62 -15.89
N HIS A 44 10.56 -7.39 -15.79
CA HIS A 44 11.22 -6.18 -16.32
C HIS A 44 12.48 -5.79 -15.55
N ILE A 45 12.73 -6.38 -14.38
CA ILE A 45 13.94 -6.14 -13.61
C ILE A 45 15.12 -6.80 -14.31
N VAL A 46 16.17 -6.02 -14.58
CA VAL A 46 17.36 -6.50 -15.31
C VAL A 46 18.17 -7.48 -14.45
N ASP A 47 18.32 -7.18 -13.17
CA ASP A 47 19.13 -7.97 -12.24
C ASP A 47 18.49 -9.35 -11.95
N SER A 48 19.20 -10.40 -12.34
CA SER A 48 18.71 -11.78 -12.19
C SER A 48 18.53 -12.20 -10.73
N ALA A 49 19.38 -11.75 -9.80
CA ALA A 49 19.29 -12.16 -8.41
C ALA A 49 18.00 -11.63 -7.75
N ARG A 50 17.56 -10.41 -8.11
CA ARG A 50 16.28 -9.85 -7.67
C ARG A 50 15.09 -10.63 -8.24
N LYS A 51 15.12 -10.96 -9.54
CA LYS A 51 14.07 -11.77 -10.17
C LYS A 51 13.91 -13.13 -9.51
N HIS A 52 15.01 -13.87 -9.35
CA HIS A 52 14.99 -15.19 -8.72
C HIS A 52 14.52 -15.11 -7.28
N TRP A 53 14.90 -14.06 -6.54
CA TRP A 53 14.42 -13.89 -5.17
C TRP A 53 12.90 -13.72 -5.11
N ILE A 54 12.32 -12.86 -5.97
CA ILE A 54 10.87 -12.67 -6.01
C ILE A 54 10.15 -13.96 -6.43
N GLN A 55 10.65 -14.60 -7.48
CA GLN A 55 10.15 -15.88 -7.98
C GLN A 55 10.14 -16.95 -6.88
N GLU A 56 11.25 -17.12 -6.17
CA GLU A 56 11.40 -18.07 -5.07
C GLU A 56 10.42 -17.78 -3.91
N GLN A 57 10.21 -16.51 -3.56
CA GLN A 57 9.25 -16.14 -2.50
C GLN A 57 7.80 -16.45 -2.90
N LEU A 58 7.44 -16.24 -4.17
CA LEU A 58 6.08 -16.46 -4.66
C LEU A 58 5.79 -17.95 -4.88
N GLU A 59 6.65 -18.66 -5.60
CA GLU A 59 6.39 -20.05 -6.01
C GLU A 59 6.48 -21.03 -4.84
N ARG A 60 7.29 -20.74 -3.81
CA ARG A 60 7.36 -21.57 -2.59
C ARG A 60 6.05 -21.62 -1.81
N THR A 61 5.34 -20.50 -1.77
CA THR A 61 4.05 -20.39 -1.08
C THR A 61 2.89 -20.53 -2.06
N ARG A 62 3.18 -20.65 -3.35
CA ARG A 62 2.21 -20.52 -4.45
C ARG A 62 1.37 -19.25 -4.34
N ALA A 63 2.00 -18.17 -3.88
CA ALA A 63 1.37 -16.89 -3.52
C ALA A 63 0.17 -17.01 -2.55
N ARG A 64 0.07 -18.12 -1.79
CA ARG A 64 -0.97 -18.36 -0.79
C ARG A 64 -0.39 -18.24 0.61
N PRO A 65 -0.64 -17.14 1.32
CA PRO A 65 -0.13 -17.00 2.68
C PRO A 65 -0.76 -18.02 3.62
N SER A 66 0.03 -18.51 4.57
CA SER A 66 -0.47 -19.31 5.69
C SER A 66 -0.38 -18.48 6.96
N PHE A 67 -1.47 -17.78 7.27
CA PHE A 67 -1.60 -17.05 8.53
C PHE A 67 -2.17 -17.96 9.62
N ASP A 68 -1.63 -17.83 10.84
CA ASP A 68 -2.18 -18.51 11.99
C ASP A 68 -3.55 -17.91 12.41
N ALA A 69 -4.25 -18.58 13.32
CA ALA A 69 -5.57 -18.15 13.76
C ALA A 69 -5.58 -16.78 14.45
N ALA A 70 -4.47 -16.39 15.11
CA ALA A 70 -4.36 -15.09 15.77
C ALA A 70 -4.17 -13.97 14.74
N GLN A 71 -3.35 -14.21 13.73
CA GLN A 71 -3.14 -13.31 12.59
C GLN A 71 -4.44 -13.11 11.80
N LYS A 72 -5.15 -14.19 11.47
CA LYS A 72 -6.46 -14.10 10.78
C LYS A 72 -7.48 -13.30 11.59
N LYS A 73 -7.55 -13.51 12.92
CA LYS A 73 -8.41 -12.72 13.82
C LYS A 73 -8.02 -11.24 13.84
N ARG A 74 -6.72 -10.92 13.82
CA ARG A 74 -6.24 -9.54 13.78
C ARG A 74 -6.59 -8.86 12.46
N ILE A 75 -6.36 -9.54 11.33
CA ILE A 75 -6.75 -9.06 9.99
C ILE A 75 -8.26 -8.76 9.97
N PHE A 76 -9.08 -9.73 10.41
CA PHE A 76 -10.53 -9.55 10.49
C PHE A 76 -10.95 -8.38 11.39
N SER A 77 -10.37 -8.26 12.58
CA SER A 77 -10.65 -7.14 13.50
C SER A 77 -10.31 -5.78 12.88
N LYS A 78 -9.21 -5.69 12.12
CA LYS A 78 -8.82 -4.45 11.43
C LYS A 78 -9.78 -4.07 10.32
N ILE A 79 -10.29 -5.04 9.56
CA ILE A 79 -11.35 -4.80 8.56
C ILE A 79 -12.63 -4.34 9.25
N LEU A 80 -13.03 -4.99 10.34
CA LEU A 80 -14.23 -4.63 11.10
C LEU A 80 -14.12 -3.18 11.61
N HIS A 81 -13.00 -2.80 12.23
CA HIS A 81 -12.79 -1.43 12.70
C HIS A 81 -12.81 -0.41 11.55
N ALA A 82 -12.24 -0.78 10.39
CA ALA A 82 -12.25 0.08 9.21
C ALA A 82 -13.69 0.33 8.72
N SER A 83 -14.50 -0.73 8.61
CA SER A 83 -15.87 -0.67 8.12
C SER A 83 -16.81 0.04 9.10
N GLU A 84 -16.76 -0.32 10.38
CA GLU A 84 -17.62 0.28 11.42
C GLU A 84 -17.33 1.77 11.62
N PHE A 85 -16.07 2.19 11.50
CA PHE A 85 -15.71 3.60 11.56
C PHE A 85 -16.36 4.41 10.44
N GLU A 86 -16.33 3.92 9.19
CA GLU A 86 -16.96 4.60 8.07
C GLU A 86 -18.48 4.61 8.18
N LEU A 87 -19.08 3.48 8.60
CA LEU A 87 -20.51 3.38 8.82
C LEU A 87 -20.98 4.36 9.89
N PHE A 88 -20.26 4.44 11.01
CA PHE A 88 -20.54 5.40 12.08
C PHE A 88 -20.52 6.85 11.56
N LEU A 89 -19.44 7.24 10.86
CA LEU A 89 -19.33 8.58 10.30
C LEU A 89 -20.43 8.86 9.27
N HIS A 90 -20.82 7.86 8.47
CA HIS A 90 -21.90 7.99 7.51
C HIS A 90 -23.24 8.26 8.18
N THR A 91 -23.54 7.56 9.29
CA THR A 91 -24.81 7.73 10.02
C THR A 91 -24.84 9.02 10.83
N ARG A 92 -23.72 9.40 11.47
CA ARG A 92 -23.68 10.57 12.37
C ARG A 92 -23.47 11.89 11.66
N TYR A 93 -22.63 11.91 10.62
CA TYR A 93 -22.19 13.14 9.95
C TYR A 93 -22.61 13.16 8.48
N THR A 94 -23.89 12.89 8.23
CA THR A 94 -24.48 12.88 6.88
C THR A 94 -24.20 14.18 6.14
N GLY A 95 -23.72 14.08 4.91
CA GLY A 95 -23.42 15.22 4.04
C GLY A 95 -22.09 15.94 4.32
N GLN A 96 -21.36 15.59 5.38
CA GLN A 96 -19.99 16.08 5.57
C GLN A 96 -18.99 15.22 4.79
N LYS A 97 -18.08 15.89 4.06
CA LYS A 97 -17.02 15.22 3.30
C LYS A 97 -16.01 14.54 4.24
N ARG A 98 -15.78 13.25 4.03
CA ARG A 98 -14.79 12.43 4.75
C ARG A 98 -13.86 11.62 3.86
N PHE A 99 -14.20 11.47 2.57
CA PHE A 99 -13.45 10.67 1.59
C PHE A 99 -13.26 9.21 2.04
N SER A 100 -14.40 8.57 2.28
CA SER A 100 -14.56 7.22 2.82
C SER A 100 -13.62 6.19 2.20
N LEU A 101 -13.11 5.29 3.05
CA LEU A 101 -12.36 4.10 2.63
C LEU A 101 -13.26 2.94 2.16
N GLU A 102 -14.59 3.06 2.25
CA GLU A 102 -15.52 1.97 1.89
C GLU A 102 -15.26 1.41 0.47
N GLY A 103 -15.04 0.09 0.39
CA GLY A 103 -14.60 -0.63 -0.80
C GLY A 103 -13.09 -0.83 -0.92
N ALA A 104 -12.29 -0.27 0.00
CA ALA A 104 -10.84 -0.42 0.08
C ALA A 104 -10.36 -0.64 1.54
N GLU A 105 -11.21 -1.24 2.38
CA GLU A 105 -10.98 -1.47 3.81
C GLU A 105 -9.69 -2.27 4.08
N SER A 106 -9.30 -3.14 3.14
CA SER A 106 -8.07 -3.93 3.18
C SER A 106 -6.78 -3.10 3.30
N LEU A 107 -6.82 -1.79 3.01
CA LEU A 107 -5.70 -0.89 3.31
C LEU A 107 -5.33 -0.89 4.81
N ILE A 108 -6.32 -0.98 5.71
CA ILE A 108 -6.08 -0.94 7.16
C ILE A 108 -5.32 -2.20 7.66
N PRO A 109 -5.74 -3.44 7.39
CA PRO A 109 -4.94 -4.60 7.76
C PRO A 109 -3.58 -4.63 7.04
N MET A 110 -3.45 -4.14 5.79
CA MET A 110 -2.15 -4.00 5.13
C MET A 110 -1.19 -3.11 5.91
N LEU A 111 -1.62 -1.90 6.30
CA LEU A 111 -0.78 -0.97 7.05
C LEU A 111 -0.43 -1.51 8.44
N ASP A 112 -1.40 -2.09 9.13
CA ASP A 112 -1.17 -2.71 10.44
C ASP A 112 -0.14 -3.84 10.33
N HIS A 113 -0.29 -4.76 9.37
CA HIS A 113 0.63 -5.87 9.16
C HIS A 113 2.03 -5.39 8.77
N LEU A 114 2.12 -4.38 7.89
CA LEU A 114 3.38 -3.74 7.52
C LEU A 114 4.09 -3.16 8.75
N ILE A 115 3.38 -2.45 9.62
CA ILE A 115 3.95 -1.86 10.85
C ILE A 115 4.47 -2.96 11.77
N GLN A 116 3.68 -4.02 12.01
CA GLN A 116 4.08 -5.14 12.87
C GLN A 116 5.33 -5.84 12.33
N LYS A 117 5.40 -6.10 11.02
CA LYS A 117 6.55 -6.74 10.37
C LYS A 117 7.77 -5.84 10.30
N ALA A 118 7.59 -4.54 10.03
CA ALA A 118 8.67 -3.56 10.00
C ALA A 118 9.32 -3.40 11.38
N GLY A 119 8.50 -3.31 12.43
CA GLY A 119 8.99 -3.27 13.81
C GLY A 119 9.72 -4.54 14.22
N ALA A 120 9.18 -5.72 13.88
CA ALA A 120 9.87 -7.00 14.07
C ALA A 120 11.21 -7.09 13.31
N ALA A 121 11.31 -6.45 12.14
CA ALA A 121 12.55 -6.34 11.36
C ALA A 121 13.51 -5.24 11.88
N GLY A 122 13.18 -4.56 12.97
CA GLY A 122 14.04 -3.59 13.64
C GLY A 122 13.84 -2.13 13.22
N ALA A 123 12.81 -1.81 12.42
CA ALA A 123 12.46 -0.42 12.13
C ALA A 123 12.17 0.35 13.44
N LYS A 124 12.56 1.62 13.48
CA LYS A 124 12.37 2.52 14.62
C LYS A 124 11.35 3.60 14.33
N GLU A 125 11.21 3.99 13.06
CA GLU A 125 10.23 4.98 12.63
C GLU A 125 9.62 4.60 11.29
N ILE A 126 8.33 4.88 11.13
CA ILE A 126 7.61 4.78 9.86
C ILE A 126 7.00 6.15 9.56
N VAL A 127 7.35 6.70 8.41
CA VAL A 127 6.82 7.99 7.95
C VAL A 127 5.88 7.73 6.80
N ILE A 128 4.62 8.14 6.97
CA ILE A 128 3.52 7.89 6.04
C ILE A 128 3.17 9.20 5.34
N GLY A 129 3.09 9.17 4.01
CA GLY A 129 2.44 10.20 3.19
C GLY A 129 1.24 9.61 2.49
N MET A 130 0.10 10.31 2.51
CA MET A 130 -1.11 9.84 1.82
C MET A 130 -1.98 11.00 1.31
N ALA A 131 -2.84 10.69 0.34
CA ALA A 131 -3.89 11.58 -0.12
C ALA A 131 -5.11 11.60 0.84
N HIS A 132 -6.28 11.99 0.34
CA HIS A 132 -7.51 12.10 1.14
C HIS A 132 -8.20 10.75 1.41
N ARG A 133 -8.08 9.77 0.50
CA ARG A 133 -8.85 8.51 0.54
C ARG A 133 -8.57 7.70 1.80
N GLY A 134 -9.59 7.53 2.64
CA GLY A 134 -9.50 6.80 3.91
C GLY A 134 -8.61 7.42 4.96
N ARG A 135 -8.24 8.71 4.83
CA ARG A 135 -7.29 9.33 5.75
C ARG A 135 -7.76 9.37 7.19
N LEU A 136 -9.04 9.67 7.41
CA LEU A 136 -9.61 9.65 8.78
C LEU A 136 -9.59 8.24 9.36
N ASN A 137 -9.77 7.23 8.51
CA ASN A 137 -9.69 5.82 8.89
C ASN A 137 -8.26 5.44 9.29
N VAL A 138 -7.25 5.84 8.50
CA VAL A 138 -5.82 5.66 8.86
C VAL A 138 -5.47 6.42 10.15
N LEU A 139 -5.95 7.66 10.31
CA LEU A 139 -5.75 8.42 11.55
C LEU A 139 -6.32 7.68 12.77
N ALA A 140 -7.54 7.16 12.67
CA ALA A 140 -8.20 6.45 13.77
C ALA A 140 -7.59 5.07 14.05
N ASN A 141 -7.45 4.24 13.01
CA ASN A 141 -7.22 2.79 13.15
C ASN A 141 -5.77 2.34 12.98
N ILE A 142 -4.89 3.24 12.52
CA ILE A 142 -3.44 3.00 12.35
C ILE A 142 -2.61 3.95 13.21
N MET A 143 -2.94 5.24 13.21
CA MET A 143 -2.21 6.24 13.99
C MET A 143 -2.72 6.34 15.44
N ASP A 144 -3.81 5.64 15.77
CA ASP A 144 -4.54 5.71 17.05
C ASP A 144 -4.82 7.15 17.50
N LYS A 145 -5.15 8.03 16.55
CA LYS A 145 -5.62 9.39 16.87
C LYS A 145 -6.93 9.26 17.66
N PRO A 146 -7.05 9.89 18.85
CA PRO A 146 -8.24 9.76 19.68
C PRO A 146 -9.51 10.12 18.90
N LEU A 147 -10.51 9.24 18.96
CA LEU A 147 -11.79 9.45 18.27
C LEU A 147 -12.46 10.76 18.70
N SER A 148 -12.33 11.15 19.97
CA SER A 148 -12.84 12.44 20.48
C SER A 148 -12.25 13.63 19.72
N MET A 149 -10.98 13.58 19.34
CA MET A 149 -10.33 14.64 18.56
C MET A 149 -10.85 14.64 17.12
N ILE A 150 -11.04 13.47 16.52
CA ILE A 150 -11.61 13.36 15.17
C ILE A 150 -13.05 13.87 15.16
N PHE A 151 -13.88 13.49 16.13
CA PHE A 151 -15.28 13.92 16.21
C PHE A 151 -15.40 15.43 16.51
N ALA A 152 -14.53 15.99 17.35
CA ALA A 152 -14.47 17.45 17.54
C ALA A 152 -14.25 18.21 16.23
N GLU A 153 -13.44 17.68 15.30
CA GLU A 153 -13.24 18.25 13.96
C GLU A 153 -14.50 18.16 13.07
N PHE A 154 -15.43 17.25 13.35
CA PHE A 154 -16.74 17.20 12.69
C PHE A 154 -17.77 18.15 13.32
N GLU A 155 -17.68 18.39 14.63
CA GLU A 155 -18.54 19.34 15.35
C GLU A 155 -18.09 20.81 15.16
N GLY A 156 -16.91 21.04 14.57
CA GLY A 156 -16.33 22.37 14.42
C GLY A 156 -15.68 22.91 15.70
N GLU A 157 -15.51 22.05 16.71
CA GLU A 157 -14.79 22.35 17.94
C GLU A 157 -13.29 22.22 17.68
N LEU A 158 -12.65 23.33 17.28
CA LEU A 158 -11.19 23.40 17.23
C LEU A 158 -10.67 23.41 18.67
N THR A 159 -9.79 22.46 19.01
CA THR A 159 -9.03 22.54 20.26
C THR A 159 -8.33 23.90 20.34
N GLU A 160 -8.36 24.57 21.50
CA GLU A 160 -7.70 25.88 21.75
C GLU A 160 -6.20 25.91 21.38
N ILE A 161 -5.60 24.74 21.14
CA ILE A 161 -4.21 24.52 20.75
C ILE A 161 -3.96 24.85 19.26
N ALA A 162 -5.00 25.02 18.43
CA ALA A 162 -4.88 25.40 17.02
C ALA A 162 -4.40 26.86 16.86
N LYS A 163 -3.10 27.11 17.06
CA LYS A 163 -2.46 28.39 16.74
C LYS A 163 -2.30 28.51 15.22
N GLY A 164 -3.26 29.15 14.54
CA GLY A 164 -3.19 29.46 13.11
C GLY A 164 -4.55 29.46 12.41
N GLN A 165 -4.56 29.59 11.07
CA GLN A 165 -5.79 29.53 10.26
C GLN A 165 -6.38 28.11 10.14
N GLY A 166 -5.65 27.08 10.58
CA GLY A 166 -6.07 25.68 10.46
C GLY A 166 -6.02 25.16 9.02
N ASP A 167 -6.45 23.91 8.84
CA ASP A 167 -6.68 23.28 7.53
C ASP A 167 -7.81 22.24 7.71
N VAL A 168 -8.33 21.68 6.61
CA VAL A 168 -9.38 20.66 6.65
C VAL A 168 -8.90 19.36 7.32
N LYS A 169 -9.80 18.67 8.01
CA LYS A 169 -9.52 17.46 8.81
C LYS A 169 -8.71 16.37 8.08
N TYR A 170 -8.92 16.22 6.77
CA TYR A 170 -8.21 15.27 5.91
C TYR A 170 -6.90 15.82 5.29
N HIS A 171 -6.35 16.92 5.82
CA HIS A 171 -4.98 17.40 5.55
C HIS A 171 -4.05 17.27 6.78
N LEU A 172 -4.62 16.98 7.96
CA LEU A 172 -3.89 16.98 9.22
C LEU A 172 -3.02 15.73 9.36
N GLY A 173 -1.80 15.93 9.84
CA GLY A 173 -0.88 14.88 10.25
C GLY A 173 -1.13 14.44 11.69
N PHE A 174 -0.46 13.37 12.10
CA PHE A 174 -0.47 12.88 13.47
C PHE A 174 0.80 12.09 13.75
N SER A 175 1.17 11.93 15.01
CA SER A 175 2.30 11.08 15.40
C SER A 175 1.95 10.33 16.66
N ASN A 176 2.28 9.04 16.67
CA ASN A 176 2.06 8.17 17.81
C ASN A 176 3.05 7.00 17.77
N ASP A 177 3.23 6.34 18.90
CA ASP A 177 4.05 5.14 18.99
C ASP A 177 3.16 3.90 18.91
N ALA A 178 3.55 2.94 18.07
CA ALA A 178 2.90 1.64 17.96
C ALA A 178 3.77 0.54 18.58
N GLU A 179 3.15 -0.35 19.35
CA GLU A 179 3.82 -1.53 19.89
C GLU A 179 3.86 -2.64 18.84
N THR A 180 5.04 -3.26 18.67
CA THR A 180 5.29 -4.35 17.72
C THR A 180 6.12 -5.46 18.39
N PRO A 181 6.22 -6.67 17.81
CA PRO A 181 7.05 -7.74 18.37
C PRO A 181 8.54 -7.37 18.53
N GLY A 182 9.05 -6.44 17.72
CA GLY A 182 10.43 -5.92 17.81
C GLY A 182 10.58 -4.72 18.75
N GLY A 183 9.54 -4.38 19.51
CA GLY A 183 9.45 -3.21 20.36
C GLY A 183 8.72 -2.04 19.69
N ARG A 184 8.83 -0.88 20.31
CA ARG A 184 8.10 0.32 19.90
C ARG A 184 8.62 0.91 18.59
N VAL A 185 7.70 1.26 17.70
CA VAL A 185 7.95 1.97 16.44
C VAL A 185 7.22 3.30 16.44
N HIS A 186 7.92 4.39 16.13
CA HIS A 186 7.31 5.70 16.02
C HIS A 186 6.64 5.89 14.66
N LEU A 187 5.35 6.16 14.64
CA LEU A 187 4.57 6.45 13.45
C LEU A 187 4.41 7.96 13.26
N SER A 188 4.58 8.43 12.04
CA SER A 188 4.41 9.84 11.68
C SER A 188 3.65 9.94 10.36
N LEU A 189 2.38 10.35 10.41
CA LEU A 189 1.60 10.72 9.23
C LEU A 189 1.83 12.19 8.92
N ALA A 190 2.32 12.48 7.71
CA ALA A 190 2.65 13.83 7.30
C ALA A 190 1.40 14.69 7.02
N PHE A 191 1.51 15.99 7.29
CA PHE A 191 0.55 16.99 6.79
C PHE A 191 0.70 17.14 5.28
N ASN A 192 -0.39 17.39 4.55
CA ASN A 192 -0.30 17.69 3.12
C ASN A 192 -1.47 18.51 2.63
N PRO A 193 -1.25 19.35 1.60
CA PRO A 193 -2.33 20.07 0.92
C PRO A 193 -3.16 19.13 0.04
N SER A 194 -4.21 19.69 -0.58
CA SER A 194 -5.03 18.97 -1.58
C SER A 194 -4.30 18.62 -2.87
N HIS A 195 -3.14 19.24 -3.14
CA HIS A 195 -2.32 18.95 -4.32
C HIS A 195 -1.78 17.52 -4.21
N LEU A 196 -2.44 16.59 -4.90
CA LEU A 196 -2.12 15.17 -4.86
C LEU A 196 -0.65 14.96 -5.26
N GLU A 197 -0.03 13.94 -4.67
CA GLU A 197 1.38 13.57 -4.88
C GLU A 197 2.44 14.57 -4.41
N ALA A 198 2.08 15.83 -4.11
CA ALA A 198 3.01 16.86 -3.62
C ALA A 198 3.71 16.47 -2.30
N ILE A 199 3.10 15.58 -1.52
CA ILE A 199 3.65 15.08 -0.25
C ILE A 199 4.77 14.06 -0.42
N GLY A 200 4.87 13.39 -1.58
CA GLY A 200 5.85 12.34 -1.84
C GLY A 200 7.29 12.75 -1.54
N PRO A 201 7.86 13.75 -2.22
CA PRO A 201 9.25 14.16 -2.00
C PRO A 201 9.47 14.77 -0.60
N VAL A 202 8.45 15.39 0.00
CA VAL A 202 8.52 15.94 1.36
C VAL A 202 8.71 14.83 2.39
N VAL A 203 7.96 13.73 2.27
CA VAL A 203 8.12 12.54 3.13
C VAL A 203 9.49 11.91 2.94
N LEU A 204 9.96 11.73 1.71
CA LEU A 204 11.29 11.17 1.46
C LEU A 204 12.41 12.06 2.04
N GLY A 205 12.27 13.39 1.93
CA GLY A 205 13.18 14.34 2.57
C GLY A 205 13.17 14.24 4.09
N SER A 206 11.99 14.13 4.70
CA SER A 206 11.82 13.91 6.15
C SER A 206 12.48 12.61 6.62
N VAL A 207 12.25 11.51 5.89
CA VAL A 207 12.90 10.22 6.15
C VAL A 207 14.41 10.33 6.04
N ARG A 208 14.91 10.97 4.98
CA ARG A 208 16.35 11.16 4.79
C ARG A 208 16.97 11.96 5.94
N ALA A 209 16.30 13.01 6.41
CA ALA A 209 16.76 13.79 7.56
C ALA A 209 16.81 12.95 8.85
N ARG A 210 15.80 12.12 9.10
CA ARG A 210 15.75 11.18 10.25
C ARG A 210 16.84 10.12 10.18
N GLN A 211 17.07 9.54 9.00
CA GLN A 211 18.17 8.59 8.77
C GLN A 211 19.54 9.24 9.04
N CYS A 212 19.75 10.47 8.57
CA CYS A 212 20.98 11.23 8.87
C CYS A 212 21.16 11.46 10.37
N ARG A 213 20.09 11.90 11.06
CA ARG A 213 20.12 12.14 12.52
C ARG A 213 20.44 10.86 13.30
N ARG A 214 19.91 9.72 12.89
CA ARG A 214 20.13 8.39 13.50
C ARG A 214 21.47 7.76 13.13
N ARG A 215 22.20 8.32 12.16
CA ARG A 215 23.37 7.67 11.53
C ARG A 215 22.99 6.30 10.93
N ASP A 216 21.76 6.17 10.43
CA ASP A 216 21.23 4.97 9.78
C ASP A 216 21.80 4.84 8.36
N HIS A 217 23.09 4.49 8.27
CA HIS A 217 23.80 4.36 7.01
C HIS A 217 23.27 3.19 6.16
N GLN A 218 22.72 2.16 6.82
CA GLN A 218 22.10 0.99 6.19
C GLN A 218 20.66 1.26 5.75
N ARG A 219 20.04 2.35 6.22
CA ARG A 219 18.68 2.77 5.86
C ARG A 219 17.62 1.75 6.26
N ARG A 220 17.78 1.14 7.43
CA ARG A 220 16.90 0.07 7.94
C ARG A 220 15.98 0.56 9.06
N GLU A 221 16.30 1.67 9.71
CA GLU A 221 15.58 2.13 10.90
C GLU A 221 14.40 3.05 10.57
N VAL A 222 14.44 3.78 9.45
CA VAL A 222 13.37 4.70 9.06
C VAL A 222 12.78 4.26 7.72
N LEU A 223 11.52 3.84 7.76
CA LEU A 223 10.78 3.31 6.60
C LEU A 223 9.83 4.39 6.04
N PRO A 224 9.98 4.80 4.77
CA PRO A 224 8.94 5.55 4.07
C PRO A 224 7.83 4.64 3.58
N VAL A 225 6.58 5.06 3.79
CA VAL A 225 5.39 4.48 3.17
C VAL A 225 4.61 5.60 2.48
N LEU A 226 4.36 5.44 1.18
CA LEU A 226 3.60 6.43 0.39
C LEU A 226 2.32 5.79 -0.15
N ILE A 227 1.18 6.43 0.08
CA ILE A 227 -0.14 5.96 -0.32
C ILE A 227 -0.71 6.90 -1.38
N HIS A 228 -1.08 6.35 -2.52
CA HIS A 228 -1.45 7.07 -3.72
C HIS A 228 -2.88 6.73 -4.16
N GLY A 229 -3.49 7.58 -4.98
CA GLY A 229 -4.66 7.22 -5.78
C GLY A 229 -4.24 6.86 -7.21
N ASP A 230 -4.94 5.95 -7.86
CA ASP A 230 -4.59 5.45 -9.20
C ASP A 230 -4.46 6.55 -10.26
N ALA A 231 -5.46 7.43 -10.38
CA ALA A 231 -5.41 8.53 -11.34
C ALA A 231 -4.29 9.53 -11.05
N ALA A 232 -4.02 9.82 -9.78
CA ALA A 232 -2.98 10.77 -9.38
C ALA A 232 -1.56 10.19 -9.57
N PHE A 233 -1.38 8.91 -9.25
CA PHE A 233 -0.09 8.22 -9.41
C PHE A 233 0.34 8.16 -10.88
N ALA A 234 -0.61 7.95 -11.79
CA ALA A 234 -0.34 7.94 -13.23
C ALA A 234 -0.19 9.34 -13.84
N GLY A 235 -0.95 10.33 -13.33
CA GLY A 235 -1.09 11.63 -13.98
C GLY A 235 -0.18 12.76 -13.47
N GLN A 236 0.36 12.67 -12.25
CA GLN A 236 1.17 13.74 -11.67
C GLN A 236 2.67 13.53 -11.93
N GLY A 237 3.29 14.46 -12.66
CA GLY A 237 4.72 14.38 -13.01
C GLY A 237 5.68 14.31 -11.80
N ILE A 238 5.25 14.84 -10.65
CA ILE A 238 6.05 14.78 -9.40
C ILE A 238 6.29 13.33 -8.93
N VAL A 239 5.44 12.38 -9.33
CA VAL A 239 5.64 10.95 -9.04
C VAL A 239 6.90 10.45 -9.75
N ALA A 240 7.04 10.72 -11.04
CA ALA A 240 8.23 10.36 -11.82
C ALA A 240 9.49 11.08 -11.29
N GLU A 241 9.38 12.36 -10.95
CA GLU A 241 10.47 13.11 -10.32
C GLU A 241 10.92 12.46 -9.01
N THR A 242 9.97 12.08 -8.15
CA THR A 242 10.24 11.46 -6.85
C THR A 242 10.86 10.07 -6.99
N LEU A 243 10.32 9.22 -7.88
CA LEU A 243 10.85 7.88 -8.16
C LEU A 243 12.30 7.96 -8.67
N ASN A 244 12.60 8.94 -9.53
CA ASN A 244 13.96 9.16 -10.05
C ASN A 244 14.99 9.46 -8.94
N LEU A 245 14.56 9.96 -7.77
CA LEU A 245 15.44 10.22 -6.63
C LEU A 245 15.83 8.95 -5.84
N SER A 246 15.11 7.84 -6.00
CA SER A 246 15.18 6.63 -5.17
C SER A 246 16.61 6.09 -4.96
N LYS A 247 17.45 6.14 -6.00
CA LYS A 247 18.82 5.61 -5.99
C LYS A 247 19.92 6.66 -5.87
N LEU A 248 19.60 7.96 -5.98
CA LEU A 248 20.58 9.05 -5.98
C LEU A 248 21.21 9.25 -4.59
N ARG A 249 22.54 9.39 -4.50
CA ARG A 249 23.27 9.47 -3.22
C ARG A 249 22.72 10.52 -2.24
N GLY A 250 22.34 11.69 -2.76
CA GLY A 250 21.81 12.81 -1.97
C GLY A 250 20.43 12.53 -1.39
N PHE A 251 19.61 11.75 -2.08
CA PHE A 251 18.18 11.62 -1.81
C PHE A 251 17.76 10.23 -1.34
N ARG A 252 18.50 9.17 -1.72
CA ARG A 252 18.14 7.78 -1.44
C ARG A 252 17.83 7.52 0.03
N VAL A 253 16.70 6.88 0.26
CA VAL A 253 16.19 6.48 1.59
C VAL A 253 16.15 4.96 1.76
N GLY A 254 16.72 4.21 0.81
CA GLY A 254 16.88 2.76 0.91
C GLY A 254 15.61 2.00 0.59
N GLY A 255 14.83 2.50 -0.37
CA GLY A 255 13.56 1.93 -0.78
C GLY A 255 12.36 2.51 -0.04
N CYS A 256 11.31 2.85 -0.79
CA CYS A 256 9.99 3.21 -0.30
C CYS A 256 8.98 2.08 -0.60
N VAL A 257 8.06 1.81 0.34
CA VAL A 257 6.90 0.96 0.05
C VAL A 257 5.76 1.86 -0.43
N HIS A 258 5.38 1.71 -1.69
CA HIS A 258 4.28 2.44 -2.29
C HIS A 258 3.01 1.57 -2.25
N ILE A 259 1.89 2.15 -1.85
CA ILE A 259 0.58 1.50 -1.91
C ILE A 259 -0.34 2.38 -2.75
N VAL A 260 -0.80 1.88 -3.89
CA VAL A 260 -1.79 2.59 -4.72
C VAL A 260 -3.17 2.06 -4.36
N VAL A 261 -4.04 2.93 -3.84
CA VAL A 261 -5.46 2.61 -3.59
C VAL A 261 -6.20 2.74 -4.91
N ASN A 262 -6.08 1.71 -5.73
CA ASN A 262 -6.61 1.68 -7.09
C ASN A 262 -8.07 1.27 -7.08
N ASN A 263 -8.90 2.28 -6.87
CA ASN A 263 -10.34 2.13 -6.86
C ASN A 263 -10.96 2.26 -8.27
N GLN A 264 -10.09 2.23 -9.30
CA GLN A 264 -10.44 2.21 -10.72
C GLN A 264 -11.24 3.43 -11.19
N ILE A 265 -11.12 4.56 -10.50
CA ILE A 265 -11.82 5.81 -10.84
C ILE A 265 -11.14 7.04 -10.22
N GLY A 266 -10.94 8.07 -11.04
CA GLY A 266 -10.48 9.39 -10.60
C GLY A 266 -11.62 10.41 -10.62
N PHE A 267 -12.26 10.69 -9.48
CA PHE A 267 -13.51 11.46 -9.43
C PHE A 267 -14.59 10.84 -10.34
N THR A 268 -14.83 11.39 -11.54
CA THR A 268 -15.75 10.90 -12.58
C THR A 268 -15.01 10.37 -13.81
N VAL A 269 -13.67 10.36 -13.79
CA VAL A 269 -12.82 9.98 -14.92
C VAL A 269 -12.50 8.50 -14.83
N ASN A 270 -12.74 7.78 -15.92
CA ASN A 270 -12.45 6.36 -16.02
C ASN A 270 -10.94 6.12 -16.22
N PRO A 271 -10.43 4.93 -15.87
CA PRO A 271 -9.02 4.57 -16.02
C PRO A 271 -8.43 4.85 -17.41
N PHE A 272 -9.17 4.54 -18.48
CA PHE A 272 -8.72 4.70 -19.86
C PHE A 272 -8.62 6.17 -20.32
N ASP A 273 -9.29 7.09 -19.62
CA ASP A 273 -9.16 8.54 -19.84
C ASP A 273 -8.08 9.15 -18.92
N ALA A 274 -7.71 8.47 -17.84
CA ALA A 274 -6.74 8.94 -16.86
C ALA A 274 -5.29 8.59 -17.19
N ARG A 275 -5.04 7.58 -18.03
CA ARG A 275 -3.70 7.10 -18.39
C ARG A 275 -3.67 6.40 -19.75
N SER A 276 -2.47 6.34 -20.34
CA SER A 276 -2.22 5.62 -21.60
C SER A 276 -1.59 4.24 -21.42
N SER A 277 -1.31 3.85 -20.17
CA SER A 277 -0.73 2.56 -19.81
C SER A 277 -1.79 1.61 -19.24
N MET A 278 -1.50 0.31 -19.22
CA MET A 278 -2.45 -0.68 -18.69
C MET A 278 -2.68 -0.45 -17.20
N TYR A 279 -1.58 -0.34 -16.44
CA TYR A 279 -1.62 -0.14 -15.01
C TYR A 279 -1.28 1.31 -14.64
N ALA A 280 -1.93 1.82 -13.59
CA ALA A 280 -1.56 3.11 -13.01
C ALA A 280 -0.12 3.13 -12.50
N THR A 281 0.40 1.95 -12.16
CA THR A 281 1.73 1.74 -11.57
C THR A 281 2.87 1.58 -12.57
N ASP A 282 2.59 1.58 -13.88
CA ASP A 282 3.60 1.39 -14.93
C ASP A 282 4.76 2.39 -14.85
N ILE A 283 4.52 3.59 -14.31
CA ILE A 283 5.57 4.59 -14.09
C ILE A 283 6.70 4.08 -13.18
N ALA A 284 6.41 3.18 -12.23
CA ALA A 284 7.41 2.62 -11.32
C ALA A 284 8.40 1.67 -12.03
N LYS A 285 8.06 1.16 -13.22
CA LYS A 285 8.98 0.36 -14.04
C LYS A 285 10.20 1.17 -14.48
N MET A 286 10.12 2.51 -14.50
CA MET A 286 11.25 3.39 -14.85
C MET A 286 12.48 3.18 -13.93
N ILE A 287 12.26 2.79 -12.66
CA ILE A 287 13.31 2.50 -11.69
C ILE A 287 13.51 0.99 -11.45
N GLN A 288 12.82 0.17 -12.24
CA GLN A 288 12.76 -1.29 -12.12
C GLN A 288 12.24 -1.75 -10.74
N ALA A 289 11.27 -1.04 -10.16
CA ALA A 289 10.59 -1.51 -8.96
C ALA A 289 9.69 -2.71 -9.31
N PRO A 290 9.65 -3.77 -8.49
CA PRO A 290 8.62 -4.80 -8.62
C PRO A 290 7.26 -4.21 -8.24
N ILE A 291 6.21 -4.69 -8.91
CA ILE A 291 4.83 -4.28 -8.70
C ILE A 291 4.02 -5.53 -8.32
N LEU A 292 3.24 -5.44 -7.26
CA LEU A 292 2.33 -6.49 -6.80
C LEU A 292 0.90 -5.98 -6.91
N HIS A 293 0.18 -6.40 -7.96
CA HIS A 293 -1.26 -6.14 -8.07
C HIS A 293 -1.98 -7.13 -7.18
N VAL A 294 -2.79 -6.63 -6.25
CA VAL A 294 -3.48 -7.49 -5.27
C VAL A 294 -4.97 -7.16 -5.20
N ASN A 295 -5.78 -8.20 -5.19
CA ASN A 295 -7.23 -8.07 -5.06
C ASN A 295 -7.60 -7.61 -3.64
N GLY A 296 -8.22 -6.43 -3.54
CA GLY A 296 -8.63 -5.82 -2.28
C GLY A 296 -9.70 -6.60 -1.51
N ASP A 297 -10.43 -7.50 -2.16
CA ASP A 297 -11.40 -8.40 -1.50
C ASP A 297 -10.75 -9.65 -0.89
N ASP A 298 -9.42 -9.83 -1.04
CA ASP A 298 -8.64 -10.83 -0.32
C ASP A 298 -7.64 -10.16 0.66
N PRO A 299 -8.05 -9.90 1.92
CA PRO A 299 -7.21 -9.25 2.91
C PRO A 299 -5.97 -10.06 3.30
N GLU A 300 -6.02 -11.39 3.21
CA GLU A 300 -4.85 -12.23 3.49
C GLU A 300 -3.81 -12.04 2.38
N ALA A 301 -4.21 -12.10 1.10
CA ALA A 301 -3.33 -11.79 -0.03
C ALA A 301 -2.77 -10.36 0.07
N CYS A 302 -3.59 -9.38 0.46
CA CYS A 302 -3.17 -7.99 0.68
C CYS A 302 -2.07 -7.88 1.74
N CYS A 303 -2.23 -8.56 2.88
CA CYS A 303 -1.22 -8.60 3.94
C CYS A 303 0.08 -9.30 3.47
N PHE A 304 -0.05 -10.37 2.69
CA PHE A 304 1.10 -11.07 2.13
C PHE A 304 1.86 -10.20 1.11
N ALA A 305 1.17 -9.46 0.26
CA ALA A 305 1.78 -8.55 -0.71
C ALA A 305 2.63 -7.47 -0.02
N VAL A 306 2.13 -6.85 1.05
CA VAL A 306 2.93 -5.86 1.82
C VAL A 306 4.07 -6.50 2.61
N GLU A 307 3.91 -7.74 3.07
CA GLU A 307 5.00 -8.49 3.72
C GLU A 307 6.13 -8.78 2.73
N LEU A 308 5.80 -9.25 1.53
CA LEU A 308 6.76 -9.47 0.45
C LEU A 308 7.42 -8.17 0.01
N ALA A 309 6.64 -7.08 -0.12
CA ALA A 309 7.15 -5.76 -0.44
C ALA A 309 8.18 -5.27 0.59
N LEU A 310 7.84 -5.35 1.88
CA LEU A 310 8.75 -4.98 2.96
C LEU A 310 10.02 -5.85 2.96
N ALA A 311 9.89 -7.16 2.73
CA ALA A 311 11.02 -8.08 2.65
C ALA A 311 11.95 -7.72 1.47
N TYR A 312 11.40 -7.43 0.29
CA TYR A 312 12.14 -6.99 -0.89
C TYR A 312 12.90 -5.70 -0.59
N ARG A 313 12.19 -4.68 -0.06
CA ARG A 313 12.77 -3.40 0.30
C ARG A 313 13.91 -3.55 1.31
N ASN A 314 13.73 -4.37 2.34
CA ASN A 314 14.77 -4.57 3.36
C ASN A 314 15.97 -5.37 2.83
N ARG A 315 15.75 -6.25 1.86
CA ARG A 315 16.80 -7.07 1.22
C ARG A 315 17.63 -6.26 0.24
N PHE A 316 16.99 -5.48 -0.63
CA PHE A 316 17.64 -4.82 -1.78
C PHE A 316 17.76 -3.31 -1.65
N HIS A 317 17.11 -2.70 -0.67
CA HIS A 317 17.10 -1.24 -0.45
C HIS A 317 16.54 -0.46 -1.65
N GLU A 318 15.51 -1.02 -2.28
CA GLU A 318 14.85 -0.48 -3.47
C GLU A 318 13.34 -0.32 -3.24
N ASP A 319 12.74 0.55 -4.04
CA ASP A 319 11.32 0.83 -4.01
C ASP A 319 10.53 -0.40 -4.49
N VAL A 320 9.32 -0.54 -3.98
CA VAL A 320 8.37 -1.59 -4.34
C VAL A 320 6.97 -1.00 -4.33
N VAL A 321 6.13 -1.45 -5.26
CA VAL A 321 4.77 -0.96 -5.39
C VAL A 321 3.77 -2.08 -5.14
N VAL A 322 2.79 -1.82 -4.29
CA VAL A 322 1.60 -2.66 -4.11
C VAL A 322 0.42 -1.91 -4.70
N ASP A 323 -0.19 -2.48 -5.74
CA ASP A 323 -1.40 -1.95 -6.36
C ASP A 323 -2.63 -2.65 -5.76
N LEU A 324 -3.28 -1.98 -4.80
CA LEU A 324 -4.49 -2.47 -4.15
C LEU A 324 -5.68 -2.24 -5.07
N VAL A 325 -6.01 -3.25 -5.87
CA VAL A 325 -7.14 -3.22 -6.80
C VAL A 325 -8.43 -3.37 -6.02
N CYS A 326 -9.22 -2.32 -5.99
CA CYS A 326 -10.41 -2.20 -5.15
C CYS A 326 -11.49 -1.39 -5.87
N TYR A 327 -12.46 -0.86 -5.12
CA TYR A 327 -13.50 0.01 -5.67
C TYR A 327 -13.82 1.16 -4.70
N ARG A 328 -14.62 2.13 -5.16
CA ARG A 328 -15.18 3.18 -4.30
C ARG A 328 -16.66 2.93 -4.11
N ARG A 329 -17.08 2.56 -2.89
CA ARG A 329 -18.49 2.25 -2.60
C ARG A 329 -19.43 3.43 -2.84
N ARG A 330 -18.94 4.66 -2.66
CA ARG A 330 -19.73 5.90 -2.75
C ARG A 330 -19.24 6.83 -3.86
N GLY A 331 -19.85 8.00 -4.00
CA GLY A 331 -19.35 9.10 -4.82
C GLY A 331 -17.92 9.53 -4.46
N HIS A 332 -17.33 10.44 -5.23
CA HIS A 332 -15.97 10.93 -4.97
C HIS A 332 -15.84 11.58 -3.61
N ASN A 333 -16.85 12.37 -3.26
CA ASN A 333 -17.20 12.66 -1.88
C ASN A 333 -18.61 12.16 -1.57
N GLU A 334 -18.99 12.21 -0.30
CA GLU A 334 -20.25 11.61 0.17
C GLU A 334 -21.52 12.35 -0.24
N ALA A 335 -21.41 13.52 -0.87
CA ALA A 335 -22.51 14.26 -1.46
C ALA A 335 -22.60 14.11 -2.99
N ASP A 336 -21.66 13.40 -3.63
CA ASP A 336 -21.67 13.18 -5.08
C ASP A 336 -22.47 11.94 -5.45
N THR A 337 -23.16 11.98 -6.60
CA THR A 337 -23.89 10.85 -7.17
C THR A 337 -23.06 10.19 -8.30
N PRO A 338 -22.39 9.05 -8.06
CA PRO A 338 -21.52 8.44 -9.06
C PRO A 338 -22.29 7.85 -10.25
N GLU A 339 -23.54 7.42 -10.05
CA GLU A 339 -24.40 6.80 -11.06
C GLU A 339 -24.64 7.68 -12.29
N VAL A 340 -24.46 9.01 -12.16
CA VAL A 340 -24.60 9.98 -13.26
C VAL A 340 -23.55 9.75 -14.34
N THR A 341 -22.34 9.34 -13.96
CA THR A 341 -21.21 9.15 -14.89
C THR A 341 -20.70 7.71 -14.93
N GLN A 342 -21.00 6.91 -13.91
CA GLN A 342 -20.63 5.49 -13.80
C GLN A 342 -21.85 4.64 -13.36
N PRO A 343 -22.80 4.36 -14.27
CA PRO A 343 -23.99 3.57 -13.96
C PRO A 343 -23.79 2.04 -13.97
N VAL A 344 -22.63 1.55 -14.43
CA VAL A 344 -22.32 0.11 -14.62
C VAL A 344 -21.33 -0.38 -13.58
#